data_AF-A0A7J7GBJ8-F1
#
_entry.id   AF-A0A7J7GBJ8-F1
#
_cell.length_a   1.000
_cell.length_b   1.000
_cell.length_c   1.000
_cell.angle_alpha   90.00
_cell.angle_beta   90.00
_cell.angle_gamma   90.00
#
_symmetry.space_group_name_H-M   'P 1'
#
loop_
_entity.id
_entity.type
_entity.pdbx_description
1 polymer ?
#
loop_
_entity_poly.entity_id
_entity_poly.type
_entity_poly.pdbx_seq_one_letter_code
_entity_poly.pdbx_strand_id
1 'polypeptide(L)'
;MYKNVKKKIERGIAFPTCVSMNNTLCHFSPLASDEAVLEEAHTHVLQGGLVTGSQADVIAATNITAEVALRLVRPGRKNKDVTEAIQKVVVAYDCKIVEGVLSHQLKQFVIDGNKVVLSVSSPETRVDDVEFEKNEDYAIDIATSTGEGKPKLLHEKQTTIYKRVVDKNYHLKMKTSRFIFSEISQKFPIMPFTTRALEEKRARLGLVKYVNHDLLQPYPVRHEKPGKKF
;
A
#
# COMPACT_ATOMS: atom_id res chain seq x y z
N MET A 1 -17.74 14.60 0.41
CA MET A 1 -17.62 16.01 0.89
C MET A 1 -17.46 15.96 2.42
N TYR A 2 -16.22 15.94 2.93
CA TYR A 2 -15.92 15.74 4.36
C TYR A 2 -16.03 17.06 5.15
N LYS A 3 -17.23 17.40 5.64
CA LYS A 3 -17.52 18.69 6.30
C LYS A 3 -17.26 18.75 7.82
N ASN A 4 -16.86 17.67 8.48
CA ASN A 4 -16.92 17.58 9.96
C ASN A 4 -15.60 17.28 10.70
N VAL A 5 -14.42 17.52 10.11
CA VAL A 5 -13.15 17.39 10.85
C VAL A 5 -12.86 18.69 11.61
N LYS A 6 -13.11 18.70 12.93
CA LYS A 6 -12.96 19.89 13.82
C LYS A 6 -11.53 20.44 13.94
N LYS A 7 -10.51 19.72 13.47
CA LYS A 7 -9.12 20.19 13.38
C LYS A 7 -8.62 20.00 11.95
N LYS A 8 -8.28 21.10 11.29
CA LYS A 8 -7.66 21.09 9.97
C LYS A 8 -6.24 20.55 10.15
N ILE A 9 -5.98 19.30 9.75
CA ILE A 9 -4.59 18.83 9.63
C ILE A 9 -4.06 19.43 8.34
N GLU A 10 -3.27 20.48 8.47
CA GLU A 10 -2.72 21.22 7.34
C GLU A 10 -1.47 20.56 6.76
N ARG A 11 -0.74 19.78 7.57
CA ARG A 11 0.49 19.07 7.21
C ARG A 11 0.77 17.89 8.15
N GLY A 12 1.49 16.89 7.66
CA GLY A 12 1.88 15.72 8.44
C GLY A 12 2.27 14.54 7.57
N ILE A 13 2.30 13.35 8.17
CA ILE A 13 2.59 12.09 7.48
C ILE A 13 1.33 11.61 6.74
N ALA A 14 1.41 11.43 5.43
CA ALA A 14 0.32 10.89 4.62
C ALA A 14 0.28 9.36 4.62
N PHE A 15 1.44 8.72 4.71
CA PHE A 15 1.59 7.27 4.86
C PHE A 15 2.82 6.98 5.73
N PRO A 16 2.76 6.06 6.71
CA PRO A 16 3.92 5.74 7.55
C PRO A 16 5.09 5.20 6.74
N THR A 17 6.32 5.48 7.17
CA THR A 17 7.52 4.88 6.59
C THR A 17 7.45 3.36 6.66
N CYS A 18 7.63 2.72 5.51
CA CYS A 18 7.67 1.27 5.36
C CYS A 18 9.04 0.85 4.83
N VAL A 19 9.56 -0.28 5.32
CA VAL A 19 10.83 -0.86 4.86
C VAL A 19 10.57 -2.35 4.62
N SER A 20 10.28 -2.73 3.37
CA SER A 20 9.96 -4.12 3.03
C SER A 20 11.19 -4.78 2.43
N MET A 21 11.56 -5.96 2.94
CA MET A 21 12.79 -6.65 2.56
C MET A 21 12.49 -7.92 1.76
N ASN A 22 13.31 -8.21 0.75
CA ASN A 22 13.35 -9.48 0.05
C ASN A 22 11.99 -9.90 -0.54
N ASN A 23 11.40 -10.95 0.02
CA ASN A 23 10.10 -11.47 -0.37
C ASN A 23 8.94 -10.77 0.36
N THR A 24 9.18 -9.67 1.07
CA THR A 24 8.15 -8.82 1.67
C THR A 24 7.80 -7.73 0.67
N LEU A 25 6.53 -7.66 0.27
CA LEU A 25 6.07 -6.74 -0.76
C LEU A 25 5.93 -5.31 -0.23
N CYS A 26 5.13 -5.12 0.82
CA CYS A 26 4.67 -3.80 1.21
C CYS A 26 4.28 -3.72 2.69
N HIS A 27 4.09 -2.47 3.14
CA HIS A 27 3.51 -2.09 4.44
C HIS A 27 4.23 -2.57 5.69
N PHE A 28 5.44 -3.12 5.57
CA PHE A 28 6.22 -3.48 6.74
C PHE A 28 6.72 -2.21 7.46
N SER A 29 6.02 -1.82 8.52
CA SER A 29 6.40 -0.76 9.46
C SER A 29 6.65 -1.40 10.83
N PRO A 30 7.90 -1.76 11.17
CA PRO A 30 8.22 -2.54 12.37
C PRO A 30 7.82 -1.82 13.66
N LEU A 31 7.54 -2.58 14.72
CA LEU A 31 7.32 -2.03 16.05
C LEU A 31 8.64 -1.86 16.80
N ALA A 32 8.61 -1.17 17.94
CA ALA A 32 9.81 -1.01 18.78
C ALA A 32 10.34 -2.35 19.31
N SER A 33 9.47 -3.37 19.42
CA SER A 33 9.84 -4.73 19.80
C SER A 33 10.36 -5.59 18.65
N ASP A 34 10.47 -5.03 17.44
CA ASP A 34 10.98 -5.75 16.28
C ASP A 34 12.52 -5.64 16.27
N GLU A 35 13.19 -6.78 16.35
CA GLU A 35 14.65 -6.89 16.43
C GLU A 35 15.28 -7.20 15.06
N ALA A 36 14.51 -7.16 13.97
CA ALA A 36 15.03 -7.44 12.64
C ALA A 36 16.18 -6.48 12.29
N VAL A 37 17.38 -7.05 12.11
CA VAL A 37 18.56 -6.33 11.64
C VAL A 37 18.64 -6.47 10.12
N LEU A 38 18.90 -5.35 9.44
CA LEU A 38 19.15 -5.34 8.01
C LEU A 38 20.52 -5.97 7.77
N GLU A 39 20.57 -7.20 7.27
CA GLU A 39 21.83 -7.75 6.74
C GLU A 39 22.10 -7.21 5.34
N GLU A 40 21.06 -6.99 4.53
CA GLU A 40 21.08 -6.23 3.27
C GLU A 40 19.71 -5.53 3.06
N ALA A 41 19.68 -4.20 2.97
CA ALA A 41 18.43 -3.43 2.80
C ALA A 41 18.08 -3.28 1.30
N HIS A 42 17.02 -3.93 0.82
CA HIS A 42 16.57 -3.88 -0.58
C HIS A 42 15.50 -2.82 -0.85
N THR A 43 15.67 -1.60 -0.34
CA THR A 43 14.82 -0.45 -0.76
C THR A 43 15.52 0.44 -1.78
N HIS A 44 16.84 0.32 -1.88
CA HIS A 44 17.69 0.60 -3.04
C HIS A 44 18.63 -0.60 -3.13
N VAL A 45 19.14 -0.99 -4.30
CA VAL A 45 20.29 -1.90 -4.28
C VAL A 45 21.50 -1.14 -3.76
N LEU A 46 21.62 -1.09 -2.43
CA LEU A 46 22.83 -0.66 -1.74
C LEU A 46 23.66 -1.90 -1.41
N GLN A 47 23.82 -2.77 -2.40
CA GLN A 47 24.88 -3.77 -2.36
C GLN A 47 26.10 -3.16 -3.02
N GLY A 48 27.29 -3.38 -2.43
CA GLY A 48 28.54 -3.03 -3.11
C GLY A 48 28.74 -3.96 -4.31
N GLY A 49 28.85 -3.40 -5.51
CA GLY A 49 29.15 -4.15 -6.73
C GLY A 49 28.01 -4.19 -7.75
N LEU A 50 28.20 -4.98 -8.81
CA LEU A 50 27.25 -5.09 -9.90
C LEU A 50 26.10 -6.05 -9.52
N VAL A 51 24.86 -5.60 -9.73
CA VAL A 51 23.66 -6.44 -9.60
C VAL A 51 23.48 -7.23 -10.89
N THR A 52 23.31 -8.54 -10.79
CA THR A 52 23.17 -9.43 -11.96
C THR A 52 22.07 -10.47 -11.75
N GLY A 53 21.69 -11.15 -12.84
CA GLY A 53 20.67 -12.21 -12.83
C GLY A 53 19.28 -11.69 -12.50
N SER A 54 18.43 -12.54 -11.93
CA SER A 54 17.01 -12.26 -11.70
C SER A 54 16.73 -11.02 -10.86
N GLN A 55 17.67 -10.62 -9.99
CA GLN A 55 17.56 -9.37 -9.24
C GLN A 55 17.75 -8.14 -10.14
N ALA A 56 18.71 -8.18 -11.06
CA ALA A 56 18.86 -7.09 -12.03
C ALA A 56 17.65 -7.03 -12.97
N ASP A 57 17.14 -8.20 -13.39
CA ASP A 57 15.99 -8.31 -14.28
C ASP A 57 14.74 -7.70 -13.66
N VAL A 58 14.41 -8.05 -12.40
CA VAL A 58 13.20 -7.52 -11.73
C VAL A 58 13.27 -6.01 -11.47
N ILE A 59 14.47 -5.48 -11.18
CA ILE A 59 14.68 -4.04 -11.01
C ILE A 59 14.52 -3.31 -12.33
N ALA A 60 15.15 -3.80 -13.39
CA ALA A 60 15.04 -3.24 -14.73
C ALA A 60 13.59 -3.30 -15.23
N ALA A 61 12.92 -4.44 -15.04
CA ALA A 61 11.52 -4.63 -15.37
C ALA A 61 10.63 -3.63 -14.63
N THR A 62 10.81 -3.46 -13.32
CA THR A 62 10.04 -2.51 -12.50
C THR A 62 10.22 -1.08 -12.98
N ASN A 63 11.48 -0.66 -13.21
CA ASN A 63 11.77 0.70 -13.64
C ASN A 63 11.19 1.02 -15.03
N ILE A 64 11.38 0.12 -15.99
CA ILE A 64 10.82 0.28 -17.35
C ILE A 64 9.29 0.25 -17.31
N THR A 65 8.71 -0.58 -16.44
CA THR A 65 7.26 -0.62 -16.24
C THR A 65 6.74 0.72 -15.69
N ALA A 66 7.41 1.31 -14.70
CA ALA A 66 7.09 2.63 -14.19
C ALA A 66 7.20 3.72 -15.26
N GLU A 67 8.24 3.65 -16.09
CA GLU A 67 8.44 4.54 -17.23
C GLU A 67 7.34 4.44 -18.29
N VAL A 68 6.87 3.22 -18.57
CA VAL A 68 5.74 2.97 -19.49
C VAL A 68 4.45 3.53 -18.89
N ALA A 69 4.19 3.27 -17.60
CA ALA A 69 3.03 3.80 -16.91
C ALA A 69 3.02 5.35 -16.93
N LEU A 70 4.16 5.98 -16.64
CA LEU A 70 4.33 7.45 -16.70
C LEU A 70 3.92 8.04 -18.06
N ARG A 71 4.20 7.35 -19.17
CA ARG A 71 3.87 7.81 -20.52
C ARG A 71 2.40 7.58 -20.90
N LEU A 72 1.76 6.58 -20.29
CA LEU A 72 0.38 6.18 -20.60
C LEU A 72 -0.66 6.86 -19.71
N VAL A 73 -0.32 7.21 -18.47
CA VAL A 73 -1.19 7.93 -17.54
C VAL A 73 -1.27 9.40 -17.97
N ARG A 74 -2.18 9.69 -18.90
CA ARG A 74 -2.41 11.02 -19.44
C ARG A 74 -3.86 11.19 -19.90
N PRO A 75 -4.37 12.42 -19.97
CA PRO A 75 -5.76 12.67 -20.38
C PRO A 75 -6.13 11.99 -21.70
N GLY A 76 -7.32 11.40 -21.77
CA GLY A 76 -7.80 10.70 -22.97
C GLY A 76 -7.39 9.23 -23.08
N ARG A 77 -6.53 8.72 -22.19
CA ARG A 77 -6.19 7.30 -22.09
C ARG A 77 -7.01 6.61 -21.01
N LYS A 78 -7.15 5.29 -21.13
CA LYS A 78 -7.86 4.48 -20.14
C LYS A 78 -6.91 3.79 -19.17
N ASN A 79 -7.39 3.52 -17.96
CA ASN A 79 -6.66 2.73 -16.97
C ASN A 79 -6.27 1.33 -17.50
N LYS A 80 -7.17 0.66 -18.25
CA LYS A 80 -6.89 -0.64 -18.87
C LYS A 80 -5.69 -0.64 -19.81
N ASP A 81 -5.50 0.43 -20.58
CA ASP A 81 -4.35 0.55 -21.49
C ASP A 81 -3.02 0.46 -20.71
N VAL A 82 -2.99 1.05 -19.51
CA VAL A 82 -1.84 0.99 -18.59
C VAL A 82 -1.66 -0.44 -18.08
N THR A 83 -2.72 -1.05 -17.55
CA THR A 83 -2.72 -2.43 -17.02
C THR A 83 -2.21 -3.46 -18.04
N GLU A 84 -2.62 -3.34 -19.30
CA GLU A 84 -2.17 -4.24 -20.37
C GLU A 84 -0.71 -4.00 -20.76
N ALA A 85 -0.27 -2.73 -20.79
CA ALA A 85 1.08 -2.39 -21.17
C ALA A 85 2.11 -2.84 -20.13
N ILE A 86 1.86 -2.58 -18.84
CA ILE A 86 2.77 -2.97 -17.75
C ILE A 86 2.96 -4.49 -17.68
N GLN A 87 1.91 -5.26 -17.94
CA GLN A 87 1.99 -6.73 -18.00
C GLN A 87 2.89 -7.23 -19.14
N LYS A 88 2.85 -6.58 -20.30
CA LYS A 88 3.70 -6.97 -21.44
C LYS A 88 5.18 -6.70 -21.19
N VAL A 89 5.51 -5.62 -20.47
CA VAL A 89 6.90 -5.27 -20.14
C VAL A 89 7.54 -6.35 -19.29
N VAL A 90 6.91 -6.73 -18.17
CA VAL A 90 7.52 -7.66 -17.20
C VAL A 90 7.75 -9.06 -17.76
N VAL A 91 6.95 -9.49 -18.75
CA VAL A 91 7.12 -10.78 -19.43
C VAL A 91 8.45 -10.87 -20.18
N ALA A 92 8.96 -9.76 -20.73
CA ALA A 92 10.25 -9.73 -21.42
C ALA A 92 11.45 -9.99 -20.49
N TYR A 93 11.25 -9.83 -19.18
CA TYR A 93 12.27 -10.01 -18.13
C TYR A 93 12.05 -11.29 -17.32
N ASP A 94 11.19 -12.21 -17.79
CA ASP A 94 10.77 -13.40 -17.05
C ASP A 94 10.24 -13.09 -15.63
N CYS A 95 9.62 -11.91 -15.49
CA CYS A 95 9.02 -11.42 -14.24
C CYS A 95 7.49 -11.44 -14.32
N LYS A 96 6.85 -11.32 -13.17
CA LYS A 96 5.39 -11.17 -13.04
C LYS A 96 5.06 -9.85 -12.38
N ILE A 97 4.05 -9.16 -12.91
CA ILE A 97 3.46 -8.03 -12.19
C ILE A 97 2.71 -8.58 -10.97
N VAL A 98 2.75 -7.85 -9.87
CA VAL A 98 2.15 -8.32 -8.61
C VAL A 98 0.64 -8.09 -8.58
N GLU A 99 -0.09 -9.14 -8.22
CA GLU A 99 -1.53 -9.12 -8.01
C GLU A 99 -1.91 -8.40 -6.71
N GLY A 100 -2.99 -7.62 -6.77
CA GLY A 100 -3.54 -6.88 -5.63
C GLY A 100 -2.86 -5.54 -5.34
N VAL A 101 -1.89 -5.11 -6.15
CA VAL A 101 -1.35 -3.74 -6.12
C VAL A 101 -2.23 -2.84 -6.98
N LEU A 102 -2.61 -1.69 -6.41
CA LEU A 102 -3.55 -0.74 -6.99
C LEU A 102 -2.91 0.65 -7.02
N SER A 103 -2.97 1.31 -8.18
CA SER A 103 -2.61 2.72 -8.30
C SER A 103 -3.87 3.57 -8.23
N HIS A 104 -3.89 4.57 -7.34
CA HIS A 104 -5.10 5.33 -7.02
C HIS A 104 -5.01 6.78 -7.49
N GLN A 105 -6.14 7.32 -7.93
CA GLN A 105 -6.32 8.76 -8.00
C GLN A 105 -6.18 9.37 -6.60
N LEU A 106 -5.41 10.44 -6.51
CA LEU A 106 -5.29 11.26 -5.31
C LEU A 106 -6.26 12.44 -5.41
N LYS A 107 -6.91 12.75 -4.29
CA LYS A 107 -7.62 14.02 -4.11
C LYS A 107 -7.18 14.62 -2.79
N GLN A 108 -7.52 15.89 -2.57
CA GLN A 108 -7.29 16.50 -1.27
C GLN A 108 -7.95 15.64 -0.18
N PHE A 109 -7.13 15.16 0.76
CA PHE A 109 -7.57 14.32 1.88
C PHE A 109 -8.05 12.90 1.52
N VAL A 110 -7.84 12.44 0.29
CA VAL A 110 -8.19 11.09 -0.18
C VAL A 110 -6.98 10.47 -0.88
N ILE A 111 -6.37 9.48 -0.23
CA ILE A 111 -5.19 8.77 -0.75
C ILE A 111 -5.56 7.62 -1.72
N ASP A 112 -6.81 7.18 -1.68
CA ASP A 112 -7.35 6.02 -2.36
C ASP A 112 -8.65 6.39 -3.09
N GLY A 113 -8.55 7.27 -4.08
CA GLY A 113 -9.67 7.66 -4.92
C GLY A 113 -10.23 6.50 -5.74
N ASN A 114 -11.47 6.67 -6.20
CA ASN A 114 -12.25 5.64 -6.88
C ASN A 114 -11.76 5.33 -8.32
N LYS A 115 -11.04 6.25 -8.97
CA LYS A 115 -10.38 5.97 -10.25
C LYS A 115 -9.09 5.22 -9.95
N VAL A 116 -9.04 3.96 -10.38
CA VAL A 116 -7.96 3.02 -10.03
C VAL A 116 -7.37 2.39 -11.28
N VAL A 117 -6.06 2.23 -11.31
CA VAL A 117 -5.35 1.37 -12.28
C VAL A 117 -4.98 0.07 -11.57
N LEU A 118 -5.44 -1.05 -12.11
CA LEU A 118 -5.04 -2.38 -11.65
C LEU A 118 -3.65 -2.71 -12.20
N SER A 119 -2.79 -3.29 -11.37
CA SER A 119 -1.52 -3.86 -11.85
C SER A 119 -1.76 -5.10 -12.74
N VAL A 120 -2.70 -5.94 -12.34
CA VAL A 120 -3.16 -7.11 -13.11
C VAL A 120 -4.62 -7.38 -12.80
N SER A 121 -5.35 -7.81 -13.82
CA SER A 121 -6.75 -8.21 -13.66
C SER A 121 -6.84 -9.59 -13.00
N SER A 122 -7.70 -9.73 -12.01
CA SER A 122 -8.06 -11.03 -11.44
C SER A 122 -9.58 -11.16 -11.28
N PRO A 123 -10.12 -12.39 -11.20
CA PRO A 123 -11.56 -12.58 -11.02
C PRO A 123 -12.09 -11.93 -9.73
N GLU A 124 -11.24 -11.86 -8.70
CA GLU A 124 -11.56 -11.34 -7.38
C GLU A 124 -11.51 -9.81 -7.31
N THR A 125 -10.71 -9.16 -8.17
CA THR A 125 -10.50 -7.70 -8.13
C THR A 125 -10.90 -7.08 -9.46
N ARG A 126 -12.00 -6.32 -9.44
CA ARG A 126 -12.49 -5.55 -10.59
C ARG A 126 -12.49 -4.07 -10.26
N VAL A 127 -12.08 -3.26 -11.23
CA VAL A 127 -12.21 -1.80 -11.19
C VAL A 127 -12.96 -1.35 -12.43
N ASP A 128 -13.60 -0.20 -12.32
CA ASP A 128 -14.31 0.41 -13.45
C ASP A 128 -13.33 0.84 -14.54
N ASP A 129 -13.80 0.80 -15.79
CA ASP A 129 -13.08 1.38 -16.91
C ASP A 129 -13.18 2.90 -16.80
N VAL A 130 -12.05 3.56 -16.58
CA VAL A 130 -12.01 5.00 -16.41
C VAL A 130 -11.04 5.62 -17.39
N GLU A 131 -11.41 6.80 -17.88
CA GLU A 131 -10.54 7.66 -18.66
C GLU A 131 -9.86 8.66 -17.71
N PHE A 132 -8.57 8.88 -17.94
CA PHE A 132 -7.81 9.91 -17.25
C PHE A 132 -8.23 11.29 -17.77
N GLU A 133 -8.36 12.26 -16.86
CA GLU A 133 -8.76 13.62 -17.18
C GLU A 133 -7.67 14.64 -16.81
N LYS A 134 -7.81 15.88 -17.29
CA LYS A 134 -6.90 16.97 -16.90
C LYS A 134 -7.12 17.33 -15.43
N ASN A 135 -6.06 17.77 -14.76
CA ASN A 135 -6.06 18.17 -13.34
C ASN A 135 -6.43 17.02 -12.38
N GLU A 136 -6.12 15.78 -12.77
CA GLU A 136 -6.17 14.63 -11.88
C GLU A 136 -4.76 14.23 -11.46
N ASP A 137 -4.59 13.93 -10.18
CA ASP A 137 -3.35 13.42 -9.62
C ASP A 137 -3.48 11.91 -9.37
N TYR A 138 -2.43 11.15 -9.60
CA TYR A 138 -2.41 9.69 -9.36
C TYR A 138 -1.12 9.29 -8.63
N ALA A 139 -1.26 8.38 -7.66
CA ALA A 139 -0.14 7.61 -7.13
C ALA A 139 -0.04 6.32 -7.95
N ILE A 140 0.98 6.26 -8.82
CA ILE A 140 1.28 5.05 -9.59
C ILE A 140 2.22 4.17 -8.78
N ASP A 141 1.73 2.98 -8.42
CA ASP A 141 2.45 1.98 -7.64
C ASP A 141 2.69 0.74 -8.50
N ILE A 142 3.97 0.42 -8.72
CA ILE A 142 4.42 -0.69 -9.55
C ILE A 142 5.23 -1.63 -8.68
N ALA A 143 4.78 -2.87 -8.61
CA ALA A 143 5.53 -3.96 -8.01
C ALA A 143 5.61 -5.12 -8.99
N THR A 144 6.81 -5.61 -9.21
CA THR A 144 7.08 -6.78 -10.04
C THR A 144 7.76 -7.85 -9.19
N SER A 145 7.73 -9.10 -9.62
CA SER A 145 8.24 -10.23 -8.85
C SER A 145 8.94 -11.22 -9.76
N THR A 146 10.01 -11.82 -9.25
CA THR A 146 10.69 -13.00 -9.82
C THR A 146 9.95 -14.32 -9.54
N GLY A 147 8.82 -14.25 -8.85
CA GLY A 147 7.99 -15.39 -8.47
C GLY A 147 6.67 -15.47 -9.23
N GLU A 148 5.62 -15.92 -8.55
CA GLU A 148 4.28 -16.06 -9.16
C GLU A 148 3.50 -14.74 -9.22
N GLY A 149 3.98 -13.69 -8.53
CA GLY A 149 3.27 -12.42 -8.43
C GLY A 149 1.99 -12.47 -7.60
N LYS A 150 1.82 -13.51 -6.76
CA LYS A 150 0.61 -13.74 -5.93
C LYS A 150 0.93 -13.71 -4.44
N PRO A 151 1.18 -12.51 -3.89
CA PRO A 151 1.68 -12.35 -2.54
C PRO A 151 0.59 -12.69 -1.52
N LYS A 152 0.97 -13.46 -0.50
CA LYS A 152 0.07 -13.98 0.54
C LYS A 152 0.24 -13.22 1.85
N LEU A 153 -0.84 -13.14 2.60
CA LEU A 153 -0.80 -12.76 4.01
C LEU A 153 -0.33 -13.96 4.83
N LEU A 154 0.85 -13.86 5.46
CA LEU A 154 1.37 -14.93 6.32
C LEU A 154 0.87 -14.79 7.76
N HIS A 155 0.94 -13.58 8.32
CA HIS A 155 0.60 -13.32 9.71
C HIS A 155 -0.12 -11.98 9.88
N GLU A 156 -1.39 -12.01 10.30
CA GLU A 156 -2.17 -10.79 10.59
C GLU A 156 -1.49 -9.88 11.62
N LYS A 157 -0.75 -10.48 12.58
CA LYS A 157 -0.04 -9.76 13.65
C LYS A 157 1.06 -8.81 13.16
N GLN A 158 1.55 -8.98 11.92
CA GLN A 158 2.50 -8.05 11.31
C GLN A 158 1.83 -6.77 10.79
N THR A 159 0.50 -6.72 10.73
CA THR A 159 -0.21 -5.53 10.26
C THR A 159 -0.16 -4.43 11.32
N THR A 160 0.66 -3.42 11.06
CA THR A 160 0.85 -2.26 11.94
C THR A 160 0.30 -0.98 11.35
N ILE A 161 -0.15 -0.98 10.09
CA ILE A 161 -0.69 0.20 9.41
C ILE A 161 -2.20 0.07 9.23
N TYR A 162 -2.91 1.13 9.59
CA TYR A 162 -4.37 1.21 9.52
C TYR A 162 -4.79 2.59 9.02
N LYS A 163 -5.94 2.67 8.38
CA LYS A 163 -6.59 3.92 7.99
C LYS A 163 -8.03 3.94 8.51
N ARG A 164 -8.51 5.11 8.92
CA ARG A 164 -9.90 5.25 9.35
C ARG A 164 -10.86 5.19 8.16
N VAL A 165 -11.94 4.42 8.33
CA VAL A 165 -13.08 4.45 7.42
C VAL A 165 -14.06 5.51 7.93
N VAL A 166 -14.04 6.69 7.30
CA VAL A 166 -14.77 7.88 7.76
C VAL A 166 -16.29 7.79 7.58
N ASP A 167 -16.74 6.95 6.65
CA ASP A 167 -18.17 6.83 6.31
C ASP A 167 -18.88 5.78 7.17
N LYS A 168 -18.14 5.07 8.03
CA LYS A 168 -18.65 4.05 8.95
C LYS A 168 -18.74 4.61 10.36
N ASN A 169 -19.94 4.53 10.94
CA ASN A 169 -20.22 4.94 12.31
C ASN A 169 -20.69 3.73 13.11
N TYR A 170 -19.87 3.28 14.06
CA TYR A 170 -20.23 2.21 14.98
C TYR A 170 -19.96 2.64 16.42
N HIS A 171 -20.95 2.44 17.30
CA HIS A 171 -20.84 2.85 18.69
C HIS A 171 -20.15 1.77 19.52
N LEU A 172 -18.86 1.96 19.78
CA LEU A 172 -18.06 1.02 20.57
C LEU A 172 -18.56 0.92 22.01
N LYS A 173 -18.90 -0.30 22.45
CA LYS A 173 -19.45 -0.58 23.79
C LYS A 173 -18.48 -0.35 24.96
N MET A 174 -17.18 -0.61 24.77
CA MET A 174 -16.18 -0.50 25.85
C MET A 174 -15.59 0.91 25.95
N LYS A 175 -15.45 1.42 27.18
CA LYS A 175 -14.87 2.75 27.46
C LYS A 175 -13.45 2.88 26.91
N THR A 176 -12.60 1.86 27.10
CA THR A 176 -11.23 1.83 26.57
C THR A 176 -11.20 1.91 25.05
N SER A 177 -12.09 1.19 24.37
CA SER A 177 -12.18 1.24 22.90
C SER A 177 -12.60 2.62 22.40
N ARG A 178 -13.59 3.26 23.05
CA ARG A 178 -13.99 4.63 22.71
C ARG A 178 -12.84 5.63 22.88
N PHE A 179 -12.06 5.49 23.94
CA PHE A 179 -10.91 6.36 24.21
C PHE A 179 -9.84 6.25 23.11
N ILE A 180 -9.41 5.03 22.77
CA ILE A 180 -8.42 4.80 21.71
C ILE A 180 -8.94 5.28 20.35
N PHE A 181 -10.20 4.99 20.02
CA PHE A 181 -10.78 5.43 18.76
C PHE A 181 -10.89 6.97 18.67
N SER A 182 -11.14 7.65 19.79
CA SER A 182 -11.11 9.11 19.87
C SER A 182 -9.69 9.66 19.64
N GLU A 183 -8.67 9.02 20.21
CA GLU A 183 -7.27 9.39 19.96
C GLU A 183 -6.92 9.26 18.47
N ILE A 184 -7.24 8.11 17.86
CA ILE A 184 -7.05 7.86 16.43
C ILE A 184 -7.77 8.93 15.60
N SER A 185 -9.04 9.20 15.92
CA SER A 185 -9.86 10.18 15.19
C SER A 185 -9.31 11.61 15.27
N GLN A 186 -8.60 11.96 16.33
CA GLN A 186 -8.01 13.28 16.53
C GLN A 186 -6.62 13.41 15.89
N LYS A 187 -5.77 12.38 16.02
CA LYS A 187 -4.40 12.38 15.48
C LYS A 187 -4.35 12.00 14.00
N PHE A 188 -5.18 11.05 13.58
CA PHE A 188 -5.18 10.41 12.26
C PHE A 188 -6.61 10.35 11.68
N PRO A 189 -7.24 11.50 11.39
CA PRO A 189 -8.64 11.58 11.00
C PRO A 189 -8.96 10.84 9.70
N ILE A 190 -8.02 10.82 8.76
CA ILE A 190 -8.22 10.35 7.37
C ILE A 190 -7.01 9.60 6.78
N MET A 191 -5.80 9.97 7.17
CA MET A 191 -4.57 9.40 6.61
C MET A 191 -4.21 8.10 7.34
N PRO A 192 -3.62 7.11 6.62
CA PRO A 192 -3.01 5.94 7.22
C PRO A 192 -2.03 6.30 8.34
N PHE A 193 -2.02 5.47 9.38
CA PHE A 193 -1.16 5.61 10.54
C PHE A 193 -0.58 4.27 10.98
N THR A 194 0.58 4.32 11.62
CA THR A 194 1.21 3.15 12.23
C THR A 194 0.82 3.02 13.70
N THR A 195 0.63 1.81 14.19
CA THR A 195 0.31 1.53 15.59
C THR A 195 1.41 1.97 16.55
N ARG A 196 2.65 2.15 16.07
CA ARG A 196 3.77 2.73 16.81
C ARG A 196 3.51 4.18 17.26
N ALA A 197 2.60 4.88 16.58
CA ALA A 197 2.22 6.25 16.93
C ALA A 197 1.10 6.33 17.99
N LEU A 198 0.58 5.18 18.43
CA LEU A 198 -0.38 5.07 19.53
C LEU A 198 0.34 4.73 20.84
N GLU A 199 -0.26 5.09 21.98
CA GLU A 199 0.30 4.75 23.29
C GLU A 199 0.29 3.23 23.55
N GLU A 200 1.48 2.69 23.83
CA GLU A 200 1.86 1.27 23.71
C GLU A 200 1.02 0.31 24.58
N LYS A 201 0.63 0.73 25.79
CA LYS A 201 -0.02 -0.15 26.78
C LYS A 201 -1.47 -0.52 26.46
N ARG A 202 -2.14 0.14 25.51
CA ARG A 202 -3.59 -0.03 25.28
C ARG A 202 -3.98 -0.30 23.82
N ALA A 203 -3.09 -0.03 22.86
CA ALA A 203 -3.45 0.04 21.44
C ALA A 203 -3.80 -1.32 20.80
N ARG A 204 -2.99 -2.36 21.02
CA ARG A 204 -3.08 -3.63 20.24
C ARG A 204 -4.41 -4.37 20.38
N LEU A 205 -5.00 -4.43 21.58
CA LEU A 205 -6.26 -5.15 21.82
C LEU A 205 -7.48 -4.48 21.17
N GLY A 206 -7.41 -3.16 20.91
CA GLY A 206 -8.53 -2.42 20.33
C GLY A 206 -8.66 -2.55 18.81
N LEU A 207 -7.54 -2.76 18.10
CA LEU A 207 -7.47 -2.61 16.65
C LEU A 207 -8.21 -3.70 15.88
N VAL A 208 -8.05 -4.96 16.30
CA VAL A 208 -8.77 -6.11 15.69
C VAL A 208 -10.28 -5.87 15.73
N LYS A 209 -10.78 -5.33 16.83
CA LYS A 209 -12.19 -4.98 16.98
C LYS A 209 -12.64 -3.85 16.04
N TYR A 210 -11.77 -2.88 15.77
CA TYR A 210 -12.10 -1.81 14.83
C TYR A 210 -12.13 -2.30 13.39
N VAL A 211 -11.22 -3.21 13.02
CA VAL A 211 -11.24 -3.88 11.71
C VAL A 211 -12.52 -4.71 11.56
N ASN A 212 -12.87 -5.53 12.56
CA ASN A 212 -14.08 -6.37 12.53
C ASN A 212 -15.41 -5.59 12.49
N HIS A 213 -15.38 -4.29 12.78
CA HIS A 213 -16.55 -3.40 12.71
C HIS A 213 -16.42 -2.35 11.60
N ASP A 214 -15.52 -2.55 10.64
CA ASP A 214 -15.25 -1.67 9.49
C ASP A 214 -14.93 -0.22 9.88
N LEU A 215 -14.42 0.01 11.09
CA LEU A 215 -14.00 1.33 11.54
C LEU A 215 -12.58 1.68 11.08
N LEU A 216 -11.75 0.65 10.89
CA LEU A 216 -10.39 0.77 10.36
C LEU A 216 -10.19 -0.20 9.19
N GLN A 217 -9.53 0.28 8.14
CA GLN A 217 -9.02 -0.52 7.04
C GLN A 217 -7.55 -0.89 7.31
N PRO A 218 -7.19 -2.19 7.36
CA PRO A 218 -5.82 -2.62 7.54
C PRO A 218 -5.02 -2.51 6.23
N TYR A 219 -3.73 -2.20 6.35
CA TYR A 219 -2.74 -2.30 5.28
C TYR A 219 -1.80 -3.46 5.62
N PRO A 220 -2.15 -4.70 5.22
CA PRO A 220 -1.41 -5.89 5.64
C PRO A 220 -0.04 -5.96 4.96
N VAL A 221 0.89 -6.59 5.66
CA VAL A 221 2.17 -7.02 5.09
C VAL A 221 1.93 -8.28 4.27
N ARG A 222 2.29 -8.25 2.99
CA ARG A 222 2.16 -9.40 2.10
C ARG A 222 3.54 -9.90 1.67
N HIS A 223 3.62 -11.20 1.41
CA HIS A 223 4.87 -11.89 1.11
C HIS A 223 4.76 -12.77 -0.12
N GLU A 224 5.84 -12.83 -0.90
CA GLU A 224 6.07 -13.96 -1.81
C GLU A 224 6.69 -15.16 -1.06
N LYS A 225 6.78 -16.29 -1.75
CA LYS A 225 7.53 -17.48 -1.38
C LYS A 225 8.97 -17.11 -1.02
N PRO A 226 9.54 -17.74 0.02
CA PRO A 226 10.94 -17.55 0.38
C PRO A 226 11.88 -17.74 -0.82
N GLY A 227 12.90 -16.87 -0.92
CA GLY A 227 13.87 -16.88 -2.02
C GLY A 227 13.44 -16.12 -3.28
N LYS A 228 12.17 -15.68 -3.37
CA LYS A 228 11.73 -14.75 -4.42
C LYS A 228 11.98 -13.30 -4.01
N LYS A 229 12.14 -12.45 -5.03
CA LYS A 229 12.44 -11.02 -4.92
C LYS A 229 11.35 -10.20 -5.60
N PHE A 230 11.05 -9.05 -5.01
CA PHE A 230 10.33 -7.94 -5.64
C PHE A 230 11.32 -6.90 -6.18
#